data_AF-A0A9R1WK79-F1
#
_entry.id   AF-A0A9R1WK79-F1
#
_cell.length_a   1.000
_cell.length_b   1.000
_cell.length_c   1.000
_cell.angle_alpha   90.00
_cell.angle_beta   90.00
_cell.angle_gamma   90.00
#
_symmetry.space_group_name_H-M   'P 1'
#
loop_
_entity.id
_entity.type
_entity.pdbx_description
1 polymer ?
#
loop_
_entity_poly.entity_id
_entity_poly.type
_entity_poly.pdbx_seq_one_letter_code
_entity_poly.pdbx_strand_id
1 'polypeptide(L)'
;MVFSGRYDIVRFIKTVARNGLYVNLRIGPYVCAQWNFGGFPVWLKYVPGISFITDNEPFKAAMQGFIQKIVGMLKAENLFESQGGPIILSQIENEYGAQGKSFGAAGKAYINWAAKMAVELNTGVPMRSHQP
;
A
#
# COMPACT_ATOMS: atom_id res chain seq x y z
N MET A 1 -12.17 9.48 2.18
CA MET A 1 -12.19 8.06 1.76
C MET A 1 -13.40 7.41 2.38
N VAL A 2 -14.07 6.52 1.63
CA VAL A 2 -15.30 5.85 2.05
C VAL A 2 -14.99 4.38 2.32
N PHE A 3 -15.25 3.90 3.53
CA PHE A 3 -15.04 2.51 3.96
C PHE A 3 -16.38 1.94 4.44
N SER A 4 -17.28 1.67 3.50
CA SER A 4 -18.61 1.15 3.78
C SER A 4 -19.09 0.25 2.65
N GLY A 5 -20.13 -0.55 2.93
CA GLY A 5 -20.68 -1.50 1.97
C GLY A 5 -19.61 -2.47 1.48
N ARG A 6 -19.44 -2.59 0.15
CA ARG A 6 -18.42 -3.45 -0.47
C ARG A 6 -16.98 -2.94 -0.33
N TYR A 7 -16.77 -1.73 0.18
CA TYR A 7 -15.46 -1.11 0.38
C TYR A 7 -15.00 -1.15 1.84
N ASP A 8 -15.72 -1.87 2.71
CA ASP A 8 -15.37 -2.06 4.10
C ASP A 8 -14.28 -3.15 4.25
N ILE A 9 -13.03 -2.71 4.17
CA ILE A 9 -11.85 -3.59 4.28
C ILE A 9 -11.74 -4.25 5.66
N VAL A 10 -12.13 -3.55 6.73
CA VAL A 10 -12.08 -4.08 8.10
C VAL A 10 -13.04 -5.26 8.22
N ARG A 11 -14.29 -5.08 7.75
CA ARG A 11 -15.29 -6.16 7.73
C ARG A 11 -14.85 -7.35 6.88
N PHE A 12 -14.23 -7.09 5.72
CA PHE A 12 -13.70 -8.16 4.88
C PHE A 12 -12.65 -8.98 5.63
N ILE A 13 -11.62 -8.33 6.20
CA ILE A 13 -10.53 -9.00 6.90
C ILE A 13 -11.04 -9.76 8.15
N LYS A 14 -11.94 -9.16 8.93
CA LYS A 14 -12.60 -9.86 10.05
C LYS A 14 -13.38 -11.09 9.61
N THR A 15 -13.95 -11.06 8.40
CA THR A 15 -14.64 -12.23 7.84
C THR A 15 -13.65 -13.32 7.45
N VAL A 16 -12.49 -12.96 6.89
CA VAL A 16 -11.40 -13.92 6.62
C VAL A 16 -10.95 -14.60 7.92
N ALA A 17 -10.73 -13.81 8.99
CA ALA A 17 -10.36 -14.34 10.30
C ALA A 17 -11.40 -15.33 10.87
N ARG A 18 -12.70 -15.00 10.78
CA ARG A 18 -13.78 -15.90 11.23
C ARG A 18 -13.81 -17.24 10.51
N ASN A 19 -13.24 -17.33 9.32
CA ASN A 19 -13.13 -18.57 8.55
C ASN A 19 -11.76 -19.27 8.75
N GLY A 20 -10.95 -18.83 9.71
CA GLY A 20 -9.65 -19.44 10.01
C GLY A 20 -8.59 -19.24 8.93
N LEU A 21 -8.75 -18.22 8.08
CA LEU A 21 -7.82 -17.91 6.99
C LEU A 21 -6.94 -16.71 7.36
N TYR A 22 -5.76 -16.65 6.73
CA TYR A 22 -4.83 -15.53 6.83
C TYR A 22 -4.92 -14.59 5.62
N VAL A 23 -4.41 -13.36 5.78
CA VAL A 23 -4.42 -12.30 4.78
C VAL A 23 -3.01 -11.88 4.39
N ASN A 24 -2.76 -11.84 3.08
CA ASN A 24 -1.64 -11.14 2.45
C ASN A 24 -2.13 -9.78 1.94
N LEU A 25 -1.82 -8.72 2.68
CA LEU A 25 -2.34 -7.37 2.43
C LEU A 25 -1.45 -6.61 1.43
N ARG A 26 -1.93 -6.45 0.20
CA ARG A 26 -1.26 -5.66 -0.84
C ARG A 26 -1.82 -4.24 -0.87
N ILE A 27 -1.18 -3.31 -0.17
CA ILE A 27 -1.72 -1.96 0.07
C ILE A 27 -1.56 -1.05 -1.16
N GLY A 28 -0.50 -1.23 -1.96
CA GLY A 28 -0.18 -0.38 -3.10
C GLY A 28 0.83 0.74 -2.78
N PRO A 29 0.70 1.95 -3.36
CA PRO A 29 -0.57 2.54 -3.82
C PRO A 29 -0.94 2.16 -5.26
N TYR A 30 0.05 1.88 -6.11
CA TYR A 30 -0.22 1.25 -7.39
C TYR A 30 -0.47 -0.23 -7.16
N VAL A 31 -1.63 -0.72 -7.59
CA VAL A 31 -2.02 -2.14 -7.44
C VAL A 31 -2.19 -2.84 -8.78
N CYS A 32 -2.11 -2.10 -9.88
CA CYS A 32 -2.49 -2.58 -11.21
C CYS A 32 -3.92 -3.16 -11.17
N ALA A 33 -4.05 -4.49 -11.15
CA ALA A 33 -5.29 -5.24 -10.98
C ALA A 33 -6.35 -5.03 -12.09
N GLN A 34 -5.92 -4.51 -13.26
CA GLN A 34 -6.83 -4.10 -14.34
C GLN A 34 -7.94 -3.17 -13.81
N TRP A 35 -7.63 -2.42 -12.76
CA TRP A 35 -8.55 -1.51 -12.10
C TRP A 35 -8.38 -0.11 -12.63
N ASN A 36 -9.45 0.68 -12.56
CA ASN A 36 -9.45 2.04 -13.10
C ASN A 36 -8.27 2.85 -12.55
N PHE A 37 -7.50 3.43 -13.47
CA PHE A 37 -6.29 4.23 -13.21
C PHE A 37 -5.26 3.54 -12.29
N GLY A 38 -5.18 2.20 -12.32
CA GLY A 38 -4.23 1.42 -11.53
C GLY A 38 -4.45 1.46 -10.01
N GLY A 39 -5.63 1.94 -9.59
CA GLY A 39 -5.97 2.19 -8.19
C GLY A 39 -5.78 3.65 -7.74
N PHE A 40 -5.14 4.50 -8.55
CA PHE A 40 -4.97 5.90 -8.17
C PHE A 40 -6.29 6.68 -8.28
N PRO A 41 -6.55 7.63 -7.37
CA PRO A 41 -7.63 8.59 -7.55
C PRO A 41 -7.32 9.52 -8.72
N VAL A 42 -8.29 9.74 -9.62
CA VAL A 42 -8.12 10.61 -10.80
C VAL A 42 -7.69 12.03 -10.43
N TRP A 43 -8.19 12.56 -9.31
CA TRP A 43 -7.85 13.90 -8.83
C TRP A 43 -6.35 14.07 -8.54
N LEU A 44 -5.64 12.98 -8.24
CA LEU A 44 -4.21 13.01 -7.92
C LEU A 44 -3.39 13.53 -9.11
N LYS A 45 -3.86 13.32 -10.35
CA LYS A 45 -3.21 13.81 -11.58
C LYS A 45 -3.18 15.34 -11.65
N TYR A 46 -4.10 16.03 -10.99
CA TYR A 46 -4.22 17.49 -11.05
C TYR A 46 -3.49 18.19 -9.89
N VAL A 47 -2.80 17.45 -9.02
CA VAL A 47 -1.95 18.04 -7.99
C VAL A 47 -0.75 18.73 -8.66
N PRO A 48 -0.48 20.02 -8.36
CA PRO A 48 0.64 20.74 -8.96
C PRO A 48 1.97 20.02 -8.74
N GLY A 49 2.73 19.84 -9.82
CA GLY A 49 4.06 19.22 -9.78
C GLY A 49 4.06 17.70 -9.53
N ILE A 50 2.91 17.02 -9.63
CA ILE A 50 2.84 15.58 -9.43
C ILE A 50 3.58 14.82 -10.54
N SER A 51 4.38 13.84 -10.13
CA SER A 51 4.89 12.80 -11.01
C SER A 51 4.71 11.45 -10.32
N PHE A 52 4.03 10.53 -11.00
CA PHE A 52 3.61 9.27 -10.41
C PHE A 52 4.77 8.27 -10.35
N ILE A 53 4.80 7.49 -9.27
CA ILE A 53 5.66 6.30 -9.10
C ILE A 53 7.17 6.62 -9.32
N THR A 54 7.60 7.79 -8.86
CA THR A 54 8.99 8.25 -8.91
C THR A 54 9.30 9.09 -7.67
N ASP A 55 10.55 9.53 -7.51
CA ASP A 55 10.97 10.35 -6.37
C ASP A 55 10.44 11.79 -6.50
N ASN A 56 9.17 11.94 -6.18
CA ASN A 56 8.40 13.17 -6.31
C ASN A 56 7.65 13.44 -5.01
N GLU A 57 7.95 14.57 -4.35
CA GLU A 57 7.40 14.89 -3.03
C GLU A 57 5.86 14.94 -2.97
N PRO A 58 5.15 15.59 -3.92
CA PRO A 58 3.67 15.55 -3.93
C PRO A 58 3.12 14.13 -3.97
N PHE A 59 3.71 13.26 -4.78
CA PHE A 59 3.30 11.86 -4.88
C PHE A 59 3.62 11.07 -3.61
N LYS A 60 4.84 11.21 -3.07
CA LYS A 60 5.30 10.57 -1.84
C LYS A 60 4.42 10.93 -0.65
N ALA A 61 4.08 12.22 -0.50
CA ALA A 61 3.19 12.69 0.55
C ALA A 61 1.78 12.08 0.44
N ALA A 62 1.21 12.06 -0.77
CA ALA A 62 -0.11 11.48 -1.01
C ALA A 62 -0.13 9.95 -0.73
N MET A 63 0.89 9.24 -1.22
CA MET A 63 1.08 7.80 -0.99
C MET A 63 1.23 7.50 0.51
N GLN A 64 2.14 8.20 1.20
CA GLN A 64 2.40 8.00 2.61
C GLN A 64 1.14 8.25 3.44
N GLY A 65 0.40 9.33 3.17
CA GLY A 65 -0.84 9.65 3.86
C GLY A 65 -1.92 8.56 3.68
N PHE A 66 -2.06 8.01 2.47
CA PHE A 66 -2.98 6.90 2.21
C PHE A 66 -2.58 5.64 2.99
N ILE A 67 -1.31 5.24 2.92
CA ILE A 67 -0.83 4.00 3.53
C ILE A 67 -0.88 4.10 5.06
N GLN A 68 -0.44 5.23 5.63
CA GLN A 68 -0.56 5.49 7.07
C GLN A 68 -2.01 5.38 7.54
N LYS A 69 -2.97 5.91 6.77
CA LYS A 69 -4.39 5.80 7.10
C LYS A 69 -4.87 4.34 7.08
N ILE A 70 -4.53 3.57 6.06
CA ILE A 70 -4.90 2.15 5.97
C ILE A 70 -4.27 1.36 7.12
N VAL A 71 -2.96 1.48 7.33
CA VAL A 71 -2.27 0.75 8.40
C VAL A 71 -2.79 1.16 9.77
N GLY A 72 -2.99 2.45 10.04
CA GLY A 72 -3.54 2.94 11.31
C GLY A 72 -4.92 2.38 11.60
N MET A 73 -5.80 2.35 10.59
CA MET A 73 -7.14 1.78 10.72
C MET A 73 -7.10 0.27 11.01
N LEU A 74 -6.23 -0.49 10.36
CA LEU A 74 -6.09 -1.93 10.59
C LEU A 74 -5.44 -2.26 11.93
N LYS A 75 -4.49 -1.43 12.38
CA LYS A 75 -3.87 -1.54 13.71
C LYS A 75 -4.86 -1.28 14.84
N ALA A 76 -5.71 -0.27 14.70
CA ALA A 76 -6.73 0.06 15.69
C ALA A 76 -7.72 -1.10 15.93
N GLU A 77 -7.86 -1.97 14.93
CA GLU A 77 -8.73 -3.15 14.95
C GLU A 77 -7.97 -4.46 15.28
N ASN A 78 -6.69 -4.37 15.67
CA ASN A 78 -5.81 -5.52 15.97
C ASN A 78 -5.75 -6.56 14.85
N LEU A 79 -5.69 -6.11 13.59
CA LEU A 79 -5.77 -7.02 12.44
C LEU A 79 -4.42 -7.57 11.96
N PHE A 80 -3.30 -7.04 12.43
CA PHE A 80 -1.97 -7.61 12.17
C PHE A 80 -1.69 -8.80 13.07
N GLU A 81 -0.98 -9.81 12.55
CA GLU A 81 -0.66 -11.04 13.30
C GLU A 81 0.16 -10.75 14.57
N SER A 82 1.01 -9.73 14.54
CA SER A 82 1.71 -9.18 15.71
C SER A 82 0.79 -8.70 16.84
N GLN A 83 -0.50 -8.47 16.54
CA GLN A 83 -1.57 -8.08 17.47
C GLN A 83 -2.62 -9.21 17.66
N GLY A 84 -2.37 -10.41 17.14
CA GLY A 84 -3.30 -11.55 17.14
C GLY A 84 -4.30 -11.57 15.98
N GLY A 85 -4.11 -10.71 14.97
CA GLY A 85 -4.98 -10.62 13.80
C GLY A 85 -4.59 -11.52 12.62
N PRO A 86 -5.40 -11.56 11.55
CA PRO A 86 -5.19 -12.49 10.42
C PRO A 86 -4.16 -12.01 9.38
N ILE A 87 -3.69 -10.76 9.41
CA ILE A 87 -2.75 -10.24 8.40
C ILE A 87 -1.34 -10.71 8.73
N ILE A 88 -0.76 -11.56 7.88
CA ILE A 88 0.56 -12.18 8.11
C ILE A 88 1.66 -11.63 7.20
N LEU A 89 1.28 -10.93 6.14
CA LEU A 89 2.21 -10.40 5.15
C LEU A 89 1.63 -9.12 4.59
N SER A 90 2.52 -8.17 4.29
CA SER A 90 2.12 -6.96 3.58
C SER A 90 3.03 -6.68 2.39
N GLN A 91 2.47 -6.01 1.38
CA GLN A 91 3.21 -5.60 0.19
C GLN A 91 3.07 -4.10 -0.03
N ILE A 92 4.21 -3.47 -0.31
CA ILE A 92 4.29 -2.12 -0.84
C ILE A 92 4.62 -2.16 -2.33
N GLU A 93 4.03 -1.23 -3.07
CA GLU A 93 4.20 -1.14 -4.53
C GLU A 93 3.75 -2.39 -5.30
N ASN A 94 3.76 -2.30 -6.63
CA ASN A 94 3.47 -3.44 -7.48
C ASN A 94 4.33 -3.45 -8.74
N GLU A 95 5.13 -4.52 -8.92
CA GLU A 95 5.92 -4.78 -10.13
C GLU A 95 6.81 -3.61 -10.57
N TYR A 96 7.32 -2.86 -9.59
CA TYR A 96 8.07 -1.62 -9.85
C TYR A 96 9.42 -1.86 -10.54
N GLY A 97 9.89 -3.09 -10.68
CA GLY A 97 11.22 -3.41 -11.25
C GLY A 97 11.47 -2.82 -12.64
N ALA A 98 10.55 -3.03 -13.58
CA ALA A 98 10.70 -2.52 -14.94
C ALA A 98 10.55 -0.98 -14.99
N GLN A 99 9.56 -0.44 -14.29
CA GLN A 99 9.30 1.00 -14.23
C GLN A 99 10.45 1.75 -13.56
N GLY A 100 10.96 1.24 -12.43
CA GLY A 100 12.07 1.82 -11.69
C GLY A 100 13.35 1.89 -12.50
N LYS A 101 13.62 0.89 -13.37
CA LYS A 101 14.75 0.93 -14.31
C LYS A 101 14.64 2.12 -15.28
N SER A 102 13.45 2.44 -15.77
CA SER A 102 13.24 3.58 -16.68
C SER A 102 13.50 4.94 -16.02
N PHE A 103 13.31 5.04 -14.70
CA PHE A 103 13.59 6.26 -13.93
C PHE A 103 15.03 6.34 -13.38
N GLY A 104 15.87 5.34 -13.62
CA GLY A 104 17.27 5.33 -13.19
C GLY A 104 17.45 5.58 -11.69
N ALA A 105 18.23 6.61 -11.34
CA ALA A 105 18.52 6.96 -9.94
C ALA A 105 17.27 7.38 -9.16
N ALA A 106 16.34 8.11 -9.78
CA ALA A 106 15.09 8.53 -9.14
C ALA A 106 14.21 7.32 -8.79
N GLY A 107 14.16 6.31 -9.66
CA GLY A 107 13.44 5.07 -9.38
C GLY A 107 14.02 4.30 -8.19
N LYS A 108 15.36 4.25 -8.10
CA LYS A 108 16.05 3.63 -6.94
C LYS A 108 15.79 4.41 -5.64
N ALA A 109 15.85 5.73 -5.68
CA ALA A 109 15.56 6.59 -4.52
C ALA A 109 14.12 6.38 -4.04
N TYR A 110 13.17 6.36 -4.97
CA TYR A 110 11.77 6.12 -4.70
C TYR A 110 11.50 4.77 -4.04
N ILE A 111 12.00 3.66 -4.61
CA ILE A 111 11.70 2.33 -4.06
C ILE A 111 12.35 2.11 -2.68
N ASN A 112 13.55 2.67 -2.46
CA ASN A 112 14.19 2.67 -1.15
C ASN A 112 13.40 3.48 -0.13
N TRP A 113 12.91 4.65 -0.52
CA TRP A 113 12.03 5.45 0.32
C TRP A 113 10.72 4.71 0.64
N ALA A 114 10.07 4.10 -0.35
CA ALA A 114 8.82 3.37 -0.17
C ALA A 114 8.99 2.17 0.78
N ALA A 115 10.09 1.42 0.63
CA ALA A 115 10.44 0.32 1.52
C ALA A 115 10.72 0.80 2.94
N LYS A 116 11.49 1.88 3.10
CA LYS A 116 11.79 2.48 4.42
C LYS A 116 10.51 2.96 5.10
N MET A 117 9.70 3.77 4.41
CA MET A 117 8.43 4.28 4.94
C MET A 117 7.52 3.14 5.37
N ALA A 118 7.40 2.08 4.56
CA ALA A 118 6.63 0.89 4.90
C ALA A 118 7.10 0.19 6.19
N VAL A 119 8.41 -0.03 6.34
CA VAL A 119 8.99 -0.65 7.53
C VAL A 119 8.77 0.21 8.78
N GLU A 120 8.91 1.54 8.64
CA GLU A 120 8.70 2.50 9.73
C GLU A 120 7.26 2.54 10.25
N LEU A 121 6.27 2.06 9.47
CA LEU A 121 4.91 1.89 9.96
C LEU A 121 4.78 0.79 11.01
N ASN A 122 5.82 -0.03 11.22
CA ASN A 122 5.96 -1.01 12.29
C ASN A 122 4.72 -1.92 12.44
N THR A 123 4.30 -2.55 11.35
CA THR A 123 3.15 -3.48 11.32
C THR A 123 3.43 -4.78 12.07
N GLY A 124 4.71 -5.08 12.35
CA GLY A 124 5.14 -6.32 13.01
C GLY A 124 5.02 -7.57 12.13
N VAL A 125 4.70 -7.41 10.85
CA VAL A 125 4.62 -8.51 9.88
C VAL A 125 5.60 -8.28 8.75
N PRO A 126 6.13 -9.33 8.08
CA PRO A 126 7.05 -9.15 6.98
C PRO A 126 6.48 -8.29 5.85
N MET A 127 7.37 -7.53 5.22
CA MET A 127 7.07 -6.73 4.03
C MET A 127 7.70 -7.40 2.81
N ARG A 128 6.97 -7.47 1.70
CA ARG A 128 7.52 -7.90 0.41
C ARG A 128 7.34 -6.85 -0.67
N SER A 129 8.16 -6.95 -1.71
CA SER A 129 7.89 -6.38 -3.02
C SER A 129 7.76 -7.53 -4.02
N HIS A 130 6.84 -7.41 -4.99
CA HIS A 130 6.71 -8.38 -6.08
C HIS A 130 7.37 -7.81 -7.33
N GLN A 131 8.26 -8.59 -7.94
CA GLN A 131 8.80 -8.32 -9.28
C GLN A 131 8.51 -9.55 -10.15
N PRO A 132 8.17 -9.36 -11.45
CA PRO A 132 8.09 -10.45 -12.42
C PRO A 132 9.44 -11.10 -12.66
#